data_AF-A0A0D6NLX8-F1
#
_entry.id   AF-A0A0D6NLX8-F1
#
_cell.length_a   1.000
_cell.length_b   1.000
_cell.length_c   1.000
_cell.angle_alpha   90.00
_cell.angle_beta   90.00
_cell.angle_gamma   90.00
#
_symmetry.space_group_name_H-M   'P 1'
#
loop_
_entity.id
_entity.type
_entity.pdbx_description
1 polymer ?
#
loop_
_entity_poly.entity_id
_entity_poly.type
_entity_poly.pdbx_seq_one_letter_code
_entity_poly.pdbx_strand_id
1 'polypeptide(L)'
;MLVFRSTRRLPSGHVSVVRRVENSRLVLVDHANWEPGRVTRRAPVEDVSPRNDWTRVRVWWSPLGGMGKTIYPTYGFIEPVALR
;
A
#
# COMPACT_ATOMS: atom_id res chain seq x y z
N MET A 1 1.50 -9.06 -3.10
CA MET A 1 1.51 -7.68 -3.62
C MET A 1 0.22 -7.01 -3.22
N LEU A 2 0.25 -5.74 -2.79
CA LEU A 2 -0.96 -4.94 -2.54
C LEU A 2 -1.33 -4.18 -3.82
N VAL A 3 -2.62 -4.18 -4.20
CA VAL A 3 -3.09 -3.60 -5.46
C VAL A 3 -4.04 -2.44 -5.20
N PHE A 4 -3.63 -1.23 -5.58
CA PHE A 4 -4.41 -0.01 -5.43
C PHE A 4 -5.35 0.16 -6.62
N ARG A 5 -6.58 0.62 -6.37
CA ARG A 5 -7.53 0.90 -7.46
C ARG A 5 -7.17 2.21 -8.17
N SER A 6 -7.56 2.30 -9.43
CA SER A 6 -7.59 3.57 -10.13
C SER A 6 -8.52 4.56 -9.42
N THR A 7 -8.07 5.80 -9.27
CA THR A 7 -8.87 6.92 -8.75
C THR A 7 -8.49 8.19 -9.51
N ARG A 8 -9.25 9.28 -9.34
CA ARG A 8 -8.90 10.58 -9.93
C ARG A 8 -7.49 11.08 -9.55
N ARG A 9 -6.98 10.73 -8.37
CA ARG A 9 -5.63 11.12 -7.90
C ARG A 9 -4.55 10.07 -8.22
N LEU A 10 -4.96 8.85 -8.58
CA LEU A 10 -4.08 7.73 -8.92
C LEU A 10 -4.65 7.04 -10.17
N PRO A 11 -4.61 7.68 -11.35
CA PRO A 11 -5.40 7.25 -12.52
C PRO A 11 -5.01 5.88 -13.05
N SER A 12 -3.73 5.53 -12.97
CA SER A 12 -3.22 4.22 -13.39
C SER A 12 -3.35 3.14 -12.31
N GLY A 13 -3.92 3.47 -11.15
CA GLY A 13 -3.75 2.63 -9.95
C GLY A 13 -2.30 2.57 -9.51
N HIS A 14 -1.97 1.58 -8.69
CA HIS A 14 -0.61 1.35 -8.22
C HIS A 14 -0.47 -0.07 -7.66
N VAL A 15 0.77 -0.56 -7.55
CA VAL A 15 1.07 -1.83 -6.89
C VAL A 15 2.26 -1.66 -5.97
N SER A 16 2.27 -2.40 -4.87
CA SER A 16 3.43 -2.49 -3.98
C SER A 16 3.70 -3.93 -3.57
N VAL A 17 4.97 -4.24 -3.32
CA VAL A 17 5.39 -5.57 -2.88
C VAL A 17 5.40 -5.57 -1.36
N VAL A 18 4.61 -6.45 -0.75
CA VAL A 18 4.63 -6.65 0.70
C VAL A 18 5.95 -7.30 1.08
N ARG A 19 6.72 -6.63 1.94
CA ARG A 19 8.03 -7.10 2.39
C ARG A 19 7.96 -7.75 3.77
N ARG A 20 7.12 -7.21 4.64
CA ARG A 20 6.86 -7.72 5.99
C ARG A 20 5.43 -7.39 6.43
N VAL A 21 4.80 -8.33 7.13
CA VAL A 21 3.55 -8.10 7.85
C VAL A 21 3.91 -7.80 9.30
N GLU A 22 3.58 -6.60 9.77
CA GLU A 22 3.88 -6.18 11.15
C GLU A 22 2.75 -6.59 12.10
N ASN A 23 1.50 -6.41 11.67
CA ASN A 23 0.31 -6.85 12.38
C ASN A 23 -0.89 -6.93 11.42
N SER A 24 -2.09 -7.16 11.97
CA SER A 24 -3.33 -7.32 11.18
C SER A 24 -3.72 -6.11 10.34
N ARG A 25 -3.15 -4.92 10.62
CA ARG A 25 -3.45 -3.65 9.95
C ARG A 25 -2.24 -2.93 9.39
N LEU A 26 -1.03 -3.46 9.57
CA LEU A 26 0.20 -2.76 9.17
C LEU A 26 1.11 -3.71 8.41
N VAL A 27 1.49 -3.30 7.21
CA VAL A 27 2.50 -3.97 6.38
C VAL A 27 3.58 -2.97 5.99
N LEU A 28 4.81 -3.47 5.82
CA LEU A 28 5.89 -2.73 5.18
C LEU A 28 5.98 -3.17 3.73
N VAL A 29 6.01 -2.19 2.82
CA VAL A 29 6.04 -2.45 1.38
C VAL A 29 7.25 -1.81 0.71
N ASP A 30 7.67 -2.43 -0.38
CA ASP A 30 8.58 -1.81 -1.35
C ASP A 30 7.74 -1.39 -2.58
N HIS A 31 7.96 -0.16 -3.06
CA HIS A 31 7.31 0.35 -4.26
C HIS A 31 8.13 1.43 -4.95
N ALA A 32 7.87 1.62 -6.24
CA ALA A 32 8.53 2.63 -7.05
C ALA A 32 7.53 3.72 -7.45
N ASN A 33 8.00 4.96 -7.52
CA ASN A 33 7.26 6.11 -8.04
C ASN A 33 6.00 6.50 -7.25
N TRP A 34 5.86 6.04 -6.00
CA TRP A 34 4.89 6.63 -5.07
C TRP A 34 5.32 8.04 -4.68
N GLU A 35 6.61 8.18 -4.36
CA GLU A 35 7.33 9.44 -4.48
C GLU A 35 7.92 9.51 -5.89
N PRO A 36 7.63 10.56 -6.68
CA PRO A 36 8.09 10.65 -8.06
C PRO A 36 9.60 10.42 -8.20
N GLY A 37 9.98 9.47 -9.05
CA GLY A 37 11.39 9.13 -9.33
C GLY A 37 12.11 8.36 -8.23
N ARG A 38 11.43 7.87 -7.18
CA ARG A 38 12.06 7.12 -6.08
C ARG A 38 11.57 5.68 -5.97
N VAL A 39 12.47 4.80 -5.55
CA VAL A 39 12.11 3.49 -5.01
C VAL A 39 12.14 3.59 -3.50
N THR A 40 10.98 3.55 -2.86
CA THR A 40 10.87 3.58 -1.40
C THR A 40 10.81 2.14 -0.89
N ARG A 41 11.71 1.83 0.04
CA ARG A 41 11.79 0.51 0.67
C ARG A 41 11.24 0.56 2.09
N ARG A 42 10.54 -0.50 2.50
CA ARG A 42 9.93 -0.65 3.83
C ARG A 42 8.99 0.52 4.21
N ALA A 43 8.24 1.05 3.23
CA ALA A 43 7.23 2.07 3.48
C ALA A 43 6.05 1.46 4.28
N PRO A 44 5.66 2.06 5.42
CA PRO A 44 4.45 1.66 6.13
C PRO A 44 3.18 1.86 5.30
N VAL A 45 2.30 0.85 5.31
CA VAL A 45 0.93 0.91 4.79
C VAL A 45 -0.02 0.40 5.87
N GLU A 46 -0.99 1.23 6.21
CA GLU A 46 -1.97 0.98 7.27
C GLU A 46 -3.35 0.72 6.67
N ASP A 47 -3.99 -0.38 7.07
CA ASP A 47 -5.40 -0.64 6.78
C ASP A 47 -6.31 0.19 7.69
N VAL A 48 -7.02 1.12 7.05
CA VAL A 48 -8.02 2.00 7.68
C VAL A 48 -9.44 1.63 7.27
N SER A 49 -9.64 0.44 6.69
CA SER A 49 -10.96 -0.08 6.38
C SER A 49 -11.75 -0.38 7.66
N PRO A 50 -13.08 -0.07 7.69
CA PRO A 50 -13.92 -0.38 8.83
C PRO A 50 -13.97 -1.87 9.18
N ARG A 51 -13.76 -2.75 8.19
CA ARG A 51 -13.93 -4.20 8.33
C ARG A 51 -12.62 -4.97 8.47
N ASN A 52 -11.47 -4.28 8.53
CA ASN A 52 -10.15 -4.93 8.53
C ASN A 52 -9.91 -5.81 7.28
N ASP A 53 -10.46 -5.39 6.14
CA ASP A 53 -10.47 -6.15 4.89
C ASP A 53 -9.53 -5.53 3.84
N TRP A 54 -8.64 -4.63 4.26
CA TRP A 54 -7.66 -3.95 3.42
C TRP A 54 -8.22 -3.13 2.28
N THR A 55 -9.55 -2.95 2.20
CA THR A 55 -10.20 -2.22 1.09
C THR A 55 -9.86 -0.73 1.06
N ARG A 56 -9.31 -0.18 2.15
CA ARG A 56 -8.93 1.24 2.30
C ARG A 56 -7.64 1.34 3.08
N VAL A 57 -6.62 1.96 2.50
CA VAL A 57 -5.32 2.10 3.15
C VAL A 57 -4.84 3.55 3.20
N ARG A 58 -3.99 3.87 4.18
CA ARG A 58 -3.08 5.00 4.13
C ARG A 58 -1.67 4.51 3.88
N VAL A 59 -0.88 5.34 3.23
CA VAL A 59 0.51 5.01 2.88
C VAL A 59 1.40 6.09 3.47
N TRP A 60 2.56 5.69 3.97
CA TRP A 60 3.61 6.60 4.40
C TRP A 60 3.96 7.61 3.30
N TRP A 61 4.20 8.85 3.70
CA TRP A 61 4.59 9.94 2.83
C TRP A 61 5.80 10.66 3.40
N SER A 62 6.99 10.35 2.85
CA SER A 62 8.27 10.84 3.37
C SER A 62 8.34 12.37 3.50
N PRO A 63 7.80 13.19 2.57
CA PRO A 63 7.78 14.65 2.75
C PRO A 63 6.97 15.15 3.94
N LEU A 64 6.03 14.37 4.46
CA LEU A 64 5.30 14.67 5.70
C LEU A 64 5.99 14.07 6.94
N GLY A 65 6.91 13.12 6.76
CA GLY A 65 7.49 12.34 7.87
C GLY A 65 6.45 11.49 8.59
N GLY A 66 5.39 11.06 7.90
CA GLY A 66 4.24 10.41 8.52
C GLY A 66 3.31 9.74 7.53
N MET A 67 2.20 9.19 8.04
CA MET A 67 1.14 8.64 7.21
C MET A 67 0.46 9.75 6.40
N GLY A 68 0.32 9.53 5.10
CA GLY A 68 -0.41 10.43 4.21
C GLY A 68 -1.88 10.55 4.61
N LYS A 69 -2.46 11.74 4.40
CA LYS A 69 -3.89 12.01 4.72
C LYS A 69 -4.85 11.28 3.79
N THR A 70 -4.44 11.03 2.55
CA THR A 70 -5.25 10.39 1.52
C THR A 70 -5.52 8.93 1.87
N ILE A 71 -6.79 8.54 1.87
CA ILE A 71 -7.21 7.15 1.93
C ILE A 71 -7.32 6.64 0.49
N TYR A 72 -6.56 5.59 0.18
CA TYR A 72 -6.57 4.95 -1.12
C TYR A 72 -7.39 3.67 -1.08
N PRO A 73 -8.35 3.47 -2.00
CA PRO A 73 -9.02 2.20 -2.14
C PRO A 73 -8.08 1.16 -2.74
N THR A 74 -8.20 -0.10 -2.28
CA THR A 74 -7.42 -1.23 -2.82
C THR A 74 -8.35 -2.37 -3.24
N TYR A 75 -7.83 -3.28 -4.05
CA TYR A 75 -8.45 -4.58 -4.30
C TYR A 75 -8.03 -5.64 -3.27
N GLY A 76 -7.11 -5.31 -2.36
CA GLY A 76 -6.46 -6.25 -1.45
C GLY A 76 -5.15 -6.79 -2.02
N PHE A 77 -4.84 -8.04 -1.67
CA PHE A 77 -3.56 -8.67 -1.99
C PHE A 77 -3.66 -9.72 -3.10
N ILE A 78 -2.60 -9.82 -3.89
CA ILE A 78 -2.30 -10.98 -4.71
C ILE A 78 -1.12 -11.71 -4.07
N GLU A 79 -1.32 -12.96 -3.69
CA GLU A 79 -0.28 -13.83 -3.14
C GLU A 79 0.21 -14.80 -4.22
N PRO A 80 1.52 -15.11 -4.28
CA PRO A 80 1.99 -16.17 -5.14
C PRO A 80 1.37 -17.49 -4.69
N VAL A 81 0.84 -18.25 -5.63
CA VAL A 81 0.50 -19.65 -5.36
C VAL A 81 1.81 -20.38 -5.12
N ALA A 82 2.02 -20.83 -3.89
CA ALA A 82 3.08 -21.79 -3.61
C ALA A 82 2.66 -23.12 -4.24
N LEU A 83 3.20 -23.42 -5.42
CA LEU A 83 3.17 -24.78 -5.95
C LEU A 83 3.99 -25.63 -4.98
N ARG A 84 3.34 -26.61 -4.38
CA ARG A 84 3.98 -27.58 -3.47
C ARG A 84 4.96 -28.45 -4.23
#